data_AF-A0A9P9IBD7-F1
#
_entry.id   AF-A0A9P9IBD7-F1
#
_cell.length_a   1.000
_cell.length_b   1.000
_cell.length_c   1.000
_cell.angle_alpha   90.00
_cell.angle_beta   90.00
_cell.angle_gamma   90.00
#
_symmetry.space_group_name_H-M   'P 1'
#
loop_
_entity.id
_entity.type
_entity.pdbx_description
1 polymer ?
#
loop_
_entity_poly.entity_id
_entity_poly.type
_entity_poly.pdbx_seq_one_letter_code
_entity_poly.pdbx_strand_id
1 'polypeptide(L)' 'MCRRANCDTCHKATWWGCGNHVPGVMNNIPAEDWCVCDPKVEREGTQYPPKGTLSS' A
#
# COMPACT_ATOMS: atom_id res chain seq x y z
N MET A 1 0.17 1.32 14.06
CA MET A 1 1.39 1.15 13.23
C MET A 1 1.00 0.98 11.77
N CYS A 2 1.74 1.61 10.86
CA CYS A 2 1.67 1.24 9.45
C CYS A 2 2.56 0.01 9.22
N ARG A 3 2.11 -0.95 8.42
CA ARG A 3 2.87 -2.16 8.08
C ARG A 3 2.59 -2.59 6.66
N ARG A 4 3.47 -3.42 6.10
CA ARG A 4 3.21 -4.15 4.86
C ARG A 4 2.01 -5.09 5.05
N ALA A 5 1.17 -5.17 4.04
CA ALA A 5 0.04 -6.09 3.93
C ALA A 5 -0.02 -6.60 2.49
N ASN A 6 -0.89 -7.57 2.22
CA ASN A 6 -1.21 -8.01 0.87
C ASN A 6 -2.63 -7.57 0.54
N CYS A 7 -2.88 -7.20 -0.71
CA CYS A 7 -4.22 -6.88 -1.18
C CYS A 7 -4.98 -8.17 -1.46
N ASP A 8 -6.17 -8.35 -0.88
CA ASP A 8 -6.99 -9.54 -1.13
C ASP A 8 -7.53 -9.61 -2.58
N THR A 9 -7.59 -8.47 -3.29
CA THR A 9 -8.12 -8.40 -4.66
C THR A 9 -7.06 -8.73 -5.72
N CYS A 10 -5.86 -8.15 -5.62
CA CYS A 10 -4.81 -8.33 -6.62
C CYS A 10 -3.60 -9.13 -6.11
N HIS A 11 -3.61 -9.56 -4.84
CA HIS A 11 -2.57 -10.34 -4.16
C HIS A 11 -1.18 -9.68 -4.06
N LYS A 12 -1.01 -8.51 -4.65
CA LYS A 12 0.19 -7.67 -4.58
C LYS A 12 0.37 -7.00 -3.22
N ALA A 13 1.56 -6.49 -2.98
CA ALA A 13 1.90 -5.83 -1.73
C ALA A 13 1.21 -4.47 -1.61
N THR A 14 0.62 -4.23 -0.45
CA THR A 14 0.05 -2.96 -0.06
C THR A 14 0.49 -2.63 1.38
N TRP A 15 -0.04 -1.56 1.93
CA TRP A 15 0.18 -1.14 3.30
C TRP A 15 -1.13 -1.12 4.07
N TRP A 16 -1.05 -1.30 5.38
CA TRP A 16 -2.17 -1.20 6.30
C TRP A 16 -1.80 -0.28 7.47
N GLY A 17 -2.76 0.52 7.95
CA GLY A 17 -2.58 1.43 9.08
C GLY A 17 -3.14 2.83 8.81
N CYS A 18 -2.60 3.83 9.52
CA CYS A 18 -3.03 5.23 9.45
C CYS A 18 -2.55 5.99 8.20
N GLY A 19 -1.54 5.49 7.49
CA GLY A 19 -1.08 6.05 6.22
C GLY A 19 -0.04 7.17 6.31
N ASN A 20 0.49 7.46 7.51
CA ASN A 20 1.60 8.41 7.66
C ASN A 20 2.97 7.82 7.35
N HIS A 21 3.11 6.48 7.34
CA HIS A 21 4.39 5.83 7.07
C HIS A 21 4.34 4.95 5.81
N VAL A 22 3.45 5.26 4.86
CA VAL A 22 3.36 4.53 3.57
C VAL A 22 4.68 4.55 2.81
N PRO A 23 5.36 5.70 2.66
CA PRO A 23 6.67 5.73 2.00
C PRO A 23 7.65 4.76 2.63
N GLY A 24 7.78 4.75 3.96
CA GLY A 24 8.67 3.84 4.68
C GLY A 24 8.30 2.35 4.53
N VAL A 25 7.01 2.02 4.48
CA VAL A 25 6.53 0.64 4.27
C VAL A 25 6.81 0.17 2.85
N MET A 26 6.54 1.03 1.86
CA MET A 26 6.63 0.68 0.45
C MET A 26 8.04 0.81 -0.14
N ASN A 27 8.95 1.57 0.50
CA ASN A 27 10.32 1.80 0.01
C ASN A 27 11.12 0.50 -0.21
N ASN A 28 10.86 -0.54 0.58
CA ASN A 28 11.54 -1.84 0.46
C ASN A 28 10.87 -2.80 -0.55
N ILE A 29 9.84 -2.33 -1.26
CA ILE A 29 9.05 -3.14 -2.19
C ILE A 29 9.20 -2.49 -3.57
N PRO A 30 9.63 -3.23 -4.60
CA PRO A 30 9.70 -2.66 -5.94
C PRO A 30 8.30 -2.30 -6.44
N ALA A 31 8.19 -1.23 -7.21
CA ALA A 31 6.90 -0.68 -7.65
C ALA A 31 6.04 -1.67 -8.46
N GLU A 32 6.69 -2.64 -9.12
CA GLU A 32 6.01 -3.73 -9.84
C GLU A 32 5.17 -4.64 -8.92
N ASP A 33 5.61 -4.80 -7.68
CA ASP A 33 4.96 -5.62 -6.65
C ASP A 33 3.91 -4.83 -5.86
N TRP A 34 3.74 -3.54 -6.15
CA TRP A 34 2.74 -2.72 -5.48
C TRP A 34 1.34 -3.04 -5.98
N CYS A 35 0.37 -2.98 -5.07
CA CYS A 35 -1.03 -3.08 -5.40
C CYS A 35 -1.41 -2.05 -6.47
N VAL A 36 -2.09 -2.53 -7.52
CA VAL A 36 -2.49 -1.73 -8.68
C VAL A 36 -3.96 -1.31 -8.62
N CYS A 37 -4.66 -1.64 -7.53
CA CYS A 37 -6.06 -1.28 -7.34
C CYS A 37 -6.22 0.24 -7.17
N ASP A 38 -7.40 0.72 -7.53
CA ASP A 38 -7.82 2.10 -7.30
C ASP A 38 -8.80 2.20 -6.11
N PRO A 39 -8.88 3.35 -5.42
CA PRO A 39 -8.12 4.57 -5.66
C PRO A 39 -6.73 4.56 -5.02
N LYS A 40 -5.70 4.94 -5.77
CA LYS A 40 -4.36 5.20 -5.22
C LYS A 40 -4.39 6.40 -4.26
N VAL A 41 -3.53 6.39 -3.26
CA VAL A 41 -3.37 7.50 -2.33
C VAL A 41 -2.13 8.31 -2.67
N GLU A 42 -2.23 9.64 -2.69
CA GLU A 42 -1.06 10.50 -2.84
C GLU A 42 -0.45 10.82 -1.48
N ARG A 43 0.86 10.66 -1.33
CA ARG A 43 1.63 11.07 -0.16
C ARG A 43 2.95 11.67 -0.61
N GLU A 44 3.27 12.86 -0.10
CA GLU A 44 4.52 13.56 -0.42
C GLU A 44 4.75 13.70 -1.94
N GLY A 45 3.67 13.92 -2.71
CA GLY A 45 3.72 14.01 -4.18
C GLY A 45 3.95 12.69 -4.91
N THR A 46 3.95 11.55 -4.21
CA THR A 46 4.05 10.21 -4.80
C THR A 46 2.72 9.45 -4.65
N GLN A 47 2.29 8.77 -5.72
CA GLN A 47 1.13 7.90 -5.67
C GLN A 47 1.51 6.51 -5.14
N TYR A 48 0.81 6.09 -4.09
CA TYR A 48 0.96 4.80 -3.44
C TYR A 48 -0.32 3.97 -3.59
N PRO A 49 -0.22 2.62 -3.47
CA PRO A 49 -1.38 1.76 -3.49
C PRO A 49 -2.44 2.14 -2.43
N PRO A 50 -3.71 1.77 -2.64
CA PRO A 50 -4.76 1.93 -1.62
C PRO A 50 -4.41 1.13 -0.37
N LYS A 51 -4.86 1.61 0.79
CA LYS A 51 -4.78 0.87 2.04
C LYS A 51 -5.40 -0.51 1.86
N GLY A 52 -4.66 -1.57 2.21
CA GLY A 52 -5.21 -2.92 2.23
C GLY A 52 -6.46 -2.98 3.11
N THR A 53 -7.55 -3.50 2.57
CA THR A 53 -8.65 -3.99 3.39
C THR A 53 -8.23 -5.40 3.80
N LEU A 54 -7.96 -5.64 5.09
CA LEU A 54 -7.98 -7.01 5.57
C LEU A 54 -9.42 -7.48 5.33
N SER A 55 -9.64 -8.33 4.33
CA SER A 55 -10.81 -9.18 4.36
C SER A 55 -10.74 -9.98 5.65
N SER A 56 -11.79 -9.84 6.47
CA SER A 56 -11.91 -10.24 7.87
C SER A 56 -11.30 -11.60 8.24
#